data_AF-D3S112-F1
#
_entry.id   AF-D3S112-F1
#
_cell.length_a   1.000
_cell.length_b   1.000
_cell.length_c   1.000
_cell.angle_alpha   90.00
_cell.angle_beta   90.00
_cell.angle_gamma   90.00
#
_symmetry.space_group_name_H-M   'P 1'
#
loop_
_entity.id
_entity.type
_entity.pdbx_description
1 polymer ?
#
loop_
_entity_poly.entity_id
_entity_poly.type
_entity_poly.pdbx_seq_one_letter_code
_entity_poly.pdbx_strand_id
1 'polypeptide(L)'
;MKRLIIAINEETCIGCGRCVESCPTKALELKDGKAKLKDESLCDGFGSCIAVCPTHSLYLEEREAKPFDWSILQKIDFEEFLDKLVKHYKPKELAQE
;
A
#
# COMPACT_ATOMS: atom_id res chain seq x y z
N MET A 1 -1.26 5.38 19.18
CA MET A 1 -0.16 6.34 19.00
C MET A 1 -0.41 7.08 17.71
N LYS A 2 -0.08 8.37 17.64
CA LYS A 2 -0.15 9.10 16.37
C LYS A 2 0.91 8.59 15.40
N ARG A 3 0.49 8.27 14.17
CA ARG A 3 1.38 7.94 13.07
C ARG A 3 0.68 8.21 11.74
N LEU A 4 1.47 8.30 10.68
CA LEU A 4 0.95 8.40 9.32
C LEU A 4 0.33 7.07 8.91
N ILE A 5 -0.91 7.13 8.42
CA ILE A 5 -1.66 5.99 7.94
C ILE A 5 -2.38 6.35 6.64
N ILE A 6 -2.61 5.33 5.81
CA ILE A 6 -3.38 5.51 4.59
C ILE A 6 -4.85 5.78 4.93
N ALA A 7 -5.43 6.79 4.31
CA ALA A 7 -6.86 7.06 4.30
C ALA A 7 -7.38 7.00 2.86
N ILE A 8 -8.69 6.75 2.71
CA ILE A 8 -9.34 6.56 1.41
C ILE A 8 -10.53 7.51 1.29
N ASN A 9 -10.55 8.30 0.22
CA ASN A 9 -11.75 9.00 -0.23
C ASN A 9 -12.65 8.03 -1.01
N GLU A 10 -13.77 7.66 -0.41
CA GLU A 10 -14.71 6.69 -0.98
C GLU A 10 -15.53 7.24 -2.16
N GLU A 11 -15.71 8.56 -2.23
CA GLU A 11 -16.47 9.20 -3.30
C GLU A 11 -15.73 9.08 -4.63
N THR A 12 -14.41 9.25 -4.62
CA THR A 12 -13.57 9.17 -5.83
C THR A 12 -13.03 7.77 -6.09
N CYS A 13 -13.08 6.87 -5.10
CA CYS A 13 -12.59 5.50 -5.27
C CYS A 13 -13.46 4.71 -6.25
N ILE A 14 -12.88 4.19 -7.32
CA ILE A 14 -13.60 3.39 -8.33
C ILE A 14 -13.50 1.86 -8.11
N GLY A 15 -12.96 1.41 -6.97
CA GLY A 15 -12.94 -0.02 -6.64
C GLY A 15 -11.99 -0.88 -7.49
N CYS A 16 -11.05 -0.28 -8.23
CA CYS A 16 -10.22 -1.01 -9.20
C CYS A 16 -9.21 -2.01 -8.61
N GLY A 17 -8.98 -2.01 -7.30
CA GLY A 17 -8.14 -3.01 -6.62
C GLY A 17 -6.62 -2.84 -6.74
N ARG A 18 -6.11 -1.92 -7.58
CA ARG A 18 -4.65 -1.71 -7.76
C ARG A 18 -3.90 -1.45 -6.44
N CYS A 19 -4.52 -0.69 -5.54
CA CYS A 19 -3.96 -0.42 -4.22
C CYS A 19 -3.82 -1.68 -3.35
N VAL A 20 -4.75 -2.64 -3.48
CA VAL A 20 -4.72 -3.93 -2.77
C VAL A 20 -3.56 -4.78 -3.30
N GLU A 21 -3.41 -4.87 -4.61
CA GLU A 21 -2.34 -5.63 -5.25
C GLU A 21 -0.95 -5.05 -4.95
N SER A 22 -0.83 -3.72 -4.92
CA SER A 22 0.45 -3.04 -4.67
C SER A 22 0.95 -3.10 -3.23
N CYS A 23 0.10 -3.48 -2.26
CA CYS A 23 0.42 -3.38 -0.83
C CYS A 23 1.12 -4.67 -0.35
N PRO A 24 2.43 -4.64 -0.06
CA PRO A 24 3.17 -5.86 0.32
C PRO A 24 2.68 -6.46 1.63
N THR A 25 2.28 -5.59 2.57
CA THR A 25 1.75 -5.96 3.89
C THR A 25 0.27 -6.35 3.87
N LYS A 26 -0.39 -6.29 2.69
CA LYS A 26 -1.80 -6.67 2.50
C LYS A 26 -2.75 -5.94 3.47
N ALA A 27 -2.47 -4.67 3.75
CA ALA A 27 -3.25 -3.83 4.67
C ALA A 27 -4.60 -3.37 4.10
N LEU A 28 -4.76 -3.43 2.77
CA LEU A 28 -5.96 -2.99 2.07
C LEU A 28 -6.76 -4.18 1.56
N GLU A 29 -8.08 -4.01 1.48
CA GLU A 29 -9.00 -4.94 0.83
C GLU A 29 -10.02 -4.19 -0.01
N LEU A 30 -10.69 -4.90 -0.92
CA LEU A 30 -11.91 -4.39 -1.56
C LEU A 30 -13.12 -4.88 -0.76
N LYS A 31 -13.94 -3.94 -0.32
CA LYS A 31 -15.21 -4.21 0.35
C LYS A 31 -16.27 -3.26 -0.20
N ASP A 32 -17.42 -3.82 -0.56
CA ASP A 32 -18.54 -3.07 -1.14
C ASP A 32 -18.14 -2.22 -2.37
N GLY A 33 -17.24 -2.77 -3.21
CA GLY A 33 -16.74 -2.10 -4.41
C GLY A 33 -15.80 -0.91 -4.14
N LYS A 34 -15.29 -0.76 -2.92
CA LYS A 34 -14.37 0.33 -2.54
C LYS A 34 -13.15 -0.23 -1.83
N ALA A 35 -12.04 0.48 -1.94
CA ALA A 35 -10.85 0.17 -1.14
C ALA A 35 -11.10 0.52 0.33
N LYS A 36 -10.74 -0.39 1.23
CA LYS A 36 -10.82 -0.20 2.68
C LYS A 36 -9.53 -0.65 3.32
N LEU A 37 -9.20 -0.02 4.45
CA LEU A 37 -8.19 -0.50 5.38
C LEU A 37 -8.74 -1.73 6.10
N LYS A 38 -8.16 -2.89 5.82
CA LYS A 38 -8.54 -4.16 6.46
C LYS A 38 -8.11 -4.18 7.91
N ASP A 39 -6.86 -3.79 8.16
CA ASP A 39 -6.30 -3.66 9.49
C ASP A 39 -5.22 -2.58 9.48
N GLU A 40 -5.43 -1.54 10.29
CA GLU A 40 -4.49 -0.44 10.42
C GLU A 40 -3.14 -0.85 11.00
N SER A 41 -3.05 -1.95 11.75
CA SER A 41 -1.76 -2.48 12.22
C SER A 41 -0.89 -3.05 11.09
N LEU A 42 -1.47 -3.36 9.94
CA LEU A 42 -0.74 -3.84 8.76
C LEU A 42 -0.28 -2.69 7.85
N CYS A 43 -0.81 -1.50 8.02
CA CYS A 43 -0.37 -0.33 7.27
C CYS A 43 0.89 0.23 7.91
N ASP A 44 2.00 0.18 7.19
CA ASP A 44 3.27 0.78 7.60
C ASP A 44 3.32 2.30 7.35
N GLY A 45 2.42 2.81 6.50
CA GLY A 45 2.39 4.22 6.08
C GLY A 45 3.33 4.53 4.92
N PHE A 46 3.83 3.52 4.20
CA PHE A 46 4.82 3.70 3.12
C PHE A 46 4.27 4.40 1.86
N GLY A 47 3.01 4.15 1.49
CA GLY A 47 2.34 4.90 0.42
C GLY A 47 2.40 4.32 -0.99
N SER A 48 2.83 3.06 -1.19
CA SER A 48 2.78 2.40 -2.52
C SER A 48 1.40 2.47 -3.18
N CYS A 49 0.35 2.35 -2.38
CA CYS A 49 -1.03 2.40 -2.85
C CYS A 49 -1.44 3.77 -3.42
N ILE A 50 -0.81 4.85 -2.96
CA ILE A 50 -1.06 6.22 -3.44
C ILE A 50 -0.55 6.35 -4.88
N ALA A 51 0.67 5.84 -5.15
CA ALA A 51 1.32 5.94 -6.46
C ALA A 51 0.55 5.19 -7.57
N VAL A 52 -0.14 4.09 -7.23
CA VAL A 52 -0.87 3.26 -8.21
C VAL A 52 -2.34 3.62 -8.38
N CYS A 53 -2.87 4.53 -7.56
CA CYS A 53 -4.28 4.90 -7.60
C CYS A 53 -4.58 5.84 -8.78
N PRO A 54 -5.35 5.42 -9.79
CA PRO A 54 -5.61 6.26 -10.97
C PRO A 54 -6.54 7.45 -10.68
N THR A 55 -7.26 7.42 -9.56
CA THR A 55 -8.22 8.46 -9.15
C THR A 55 -7.71 9.30 -7.98
N HIS A 56 -6.45 9.09 -7.55
CA HIS A 56 -5.83 9.78 -6.41
C HIS A 56 -6.68 9.74 -5.13
N SER A 57 -7.40 8.63 -4.91
CA SER A 57 -8.32 8.47 -3.79
C SER A 57 -7.65 8.12 -2.47
N LEU A 58 -6.35 7.76 -2.47
CA LEU A 58 -5.62 7.41 -1.25
C LEU A 58 -4.63 8.52 -0.88
N TYR A 59 -4.52 8.81 0.40
CA TYR A 59 -3.63 9.83 0.94
C TYR A 59 -3.11 9.42 2.33
N LEU A 60 -2.05 10.08 2.80
CA LEU A 60 -1.56 9.92 4.17
C LEU A 60 -2.28 10.89 5.10
N GLU A 61 -2.69 10.39 6.25
CA GLU A 61 -3.27 11.17 7.35
C GLU A 61 -2.53 10.81 8.64
N GLU A 62 -2.23 11.81 9.47
CA GLU A 62 -1.77 11.56 10.84
C GLU A 62 -2.97 11.43 11.78
N ARG A 63 -3.16 10.22 12.33
CA ARG A 63 -4.22 9.96 13.32
C ARG A 63 -3.76 8.97 14.38
N GLU A 64 -4.55 8.84 15.43
CA GLU A 64 -4.39 7.73 16.37
C GLU A 64 -4.66 6.41 15.65
N ALA A 65 -3.68 5.50 15.72
CA ALA A 65 -3.78 4.16 15.17
C ALA A 65 -3.01 3.15 16.04
N LYS A 66 -3.31 1.87 15.85
CA LYS A 66 -2.52 0.75 16.37
C LYS A 66 -1.07 0.85 15.88
N PRO A 67 -0.08 0.41 16.69
CA PRO A 67 1.29 0.23 16.23
C PRO A 67 1.33 -0.70 15.01
N PHE A 68 2.32 -0.49 14.14
CA PHE A 68 2.56 -1.40 13.03
C PHE A 68 3.02 -2.77 13.55
N ASP A 69 2.43 -3.84 13.03
CA ASP A 69 2.82 -5.22 13.34
C ASP A 69 4.05 -5.62 12.54
N TRP A 70 5.23 -5.40 13.12
CA TRP A 70 6.52 -5.76 12.53
C TRP A 70 6.68 -7.26 12.26
N SER A 71 5.89 -8.13 12.90
CA SER A 71 5.98 -9.59 12.68
C SER A 71 5.56 -9.99 11.26
N ILE A 72 4.80 -9.14 10.55
CA ILE A 72 4.37 -9.43 9.18
C ILE A 72 5.54 -9.50 8.20
N LEU A 73 6.64 -8.80 8.45
CA LEU A 73 7.80 -8.80 7.56
C LEU A 73 8.42 -10.20 7.43
N GLN A 74 8.30 -11.04 8.46
CA GLN A 74 8.75 -12.43 8.43
C GLN A 74 7.91 -13.31 7.49
N LYS A 75 6.71 -12.84 7.09
CA LYS A 75 5.76 -13.56 6.23
C LYS A 75 5.77 -13.02 4.79
N ILE A 76 6.54 -11.97 4.52
CA ILE A 76 6.69 -11.44 3.17
C ILE A 76 7.68 -12.33 2.43
N ASP A 77 7.26 -12.85 1.29
CA ASP A 77 8.14 -13.51 0.36
C ASP A 77 9.08 -12.46 -0.26
N PHE A 78 10.37 -12.56 0.07
CA PHE A 78 11.36 -11.58 -0.36
C PHE A 78 11.63 -11.66 -1.87
N GLU A 79 11.57 -12.85 -2.46
CA GLU A 79 11.75 -13.03 -3.90
C GLU A 79 10.57 -12.39 -4.66
N GLU A 80 9.34 -12.66 -4.22
CA GLU A 80 8.13 -12.05 -4.81
C GLU A 80 8.16 -10.51 -4.67
N PHE A 81 8.60 -10.01 -3.51
CA PHE A 81 8.71 -8.59 -3.24
C PHE A 81 9.74 -7.91 -4.15
N LEU A 82 10.93 -8.50 -4.30
CA LEU A 82 11.96 -7.99 -5.20
C LEU A 82 11.50 -8.01 -6.66
N ASP A 83 10.84 -9.08 -7.11
CA ASP A 83 10.29 -9.18 -8.46
C ASP A 83 9.29 -8.06 -8.76
N LYS A 84 8.41 -7.76 -7.80
CA LYS A 84 7.47 -6.64 -7.90
C LYS A 84 8.20 -5.30 -7.93
N LEU A 85 9.20 -5.11 -7.07
CA LEU A 85 10.01 -3.89 -7.05
C LEU A 85 10.72 -3.66 -8.38
N VAL A 86 11.42 -4.64 -8.93
CA VAL A 86 12.22 -4.48 -10.17
C VAL A 86 11.35 -4.20 -11.39
N LYS A 87 10.12 -4.74 -11.44
CA LYS A 87 9.16 -4.45 -12.52
C LYS A 87 8.72 -2.99 -12.54
N HIS A 88 8.57 -2.38 -11.37
CA HIS A 88 8.09 -0.99 -11.23
C HIS A 88 9.23 0.03 -11.11
N TYR A 89 10.35 -0.37 -10.52
CA TYR A 89 11.53 0.41 -10.23
C TYR A 89 12.70 -0.12 -11.07
N LYS A 90 12.55 -0.01 -12.40
CA LYS A 90 13.69 -0.10 -13.32
C LYS A 90 14.19 1.33 -13.55
N PRO A 91 15.12 1.88 -12.74
CA PRO A 91 15.73 3.14 -13.09
C PRO A 91 16.39 2.94 -14.45
N LYS A 92 16.08 3.81 -15.42
CA LYS A 92 16.68 3.79 -16.77
C LYS A 92 18.22 3.91 -16.72
N GLU A 93 18.78 4.19 -15.55
CA GLU A 93 20.20 4.42 -15.27
C GLU A 93 20.97 3.17 -14.82
N LEU A 94 20.32 2.10 -14.33
CA LEU A 94 21.01 0.83 -13.99
C LEU A 94 21.10 -0.15 -15.17
N ALA A 95 20.72 0.29 -16.37
CA ALA A 95 20.86 -0.45 -17.62
C ALA A 95 22.01 0.08 -18.49
N GLN A 96 23.09 0.53 -17.86
CA GLN A 96 24.35 0.85 -18.54
C GLN A 96 25.47 0.00 -17.95
N GLU A 97 25.99 -0.87 -18.84
CA GLU A 97 27.09 -1.84 -18.76
C GLU A 97 26.84 -3.15 -17.99
#